data_AF-A0A929I2Y1-F1
#
_entry.id   AF-A0A929I2Y1-F1
#
_cell.length_a   1.000
_cell.length_b   1.000
_cell.length_c   1.000
_cell.angle_alpha   90.00
_cell.angle_beta   90.00
_cell.angle_gamma   90.00
#
_symmetry.space_group_name_H-M   'P 1'
#
loop_
_entity.id
_entity.type
_entity.pdbx_description
1 polymer ?
#
loop_
_entity_poly.entity_id
_entity_poly.type
_entity_poly.pdbx_seq_one_letter_code
_entity_poly.pdbx_strand_id
1 'polypeptide(L)' 'MAGNRTIITLPEEDKQWLQSYSQVHGISLAEAVRQGVQKLRIAEQQELYRSLVDRTKGIWKKGNGLEYQESIRSEWHSS' A
#
# COMPACT_ATOMS: atom_id res chain seq x y z
N MET A 1 15.87 -15.57 5.11
CA MET A 1 15.13 -14.51 5.82
C MET A 1 14.48 -15.13 7.04
N ALA A 2 14.79 -14.63 8.25
CA ALA A 2 14.17 -15.13 9.47
C ALA A 2 12.69 -14.71 9.48
N GLY A 3 11.79 -15.66 9.26
CA GLY A 3 10.35 -15.43 9.35
C GLY A 3 9.83 -15.83 10.74
N ASN A 4 8.98 -15.00 11.33
CA ASN A 4 8.23 -15.37 12.53
C ASN A 4 7.08 -16.29 12.14
N ARG A 5 6.86 -17.36 12.93
CA ARG A 5 5.74 -18.28 12.72
C ARG A 5 4.47 -17.64 13.28
N THR A 6 3.40 -17.67 12.49
CA THR A 6 2.08 -17.17 12.89
C THR A 6 1.06 -18.29 12.68
N ILE A 7 0.23 -18.54 13.70
CA ILE A 7 -0.92 -19.44 13.60
C ILE A 7 -2.14 -18.58 13.30
N ILE A 8 -2.89 -18.93 12.26
CA ILE A 8 -4.12 -18.24 11.87
C ILE A 8 -5.27 -19.25 11.80
N THR A 9 -6.45 -18.82 12.23
CA THR A 9 -7.69 -19.57 12.10
C THR A 9 -8.52 -18.91 11.01
N LEU A 10 -8.97 -19.70 10.03
CA LEU A 10 -9.80 -19.25 8.93
C LEU A 10 -11.10 -20.07 8.91
N PRO A 11 -12.20 -19.50 8.39
CA PRO A 11 -13.35 -20.29 7.98
C PRO A 11 -12.93 -21.44 7.06
N GLU A 12 -13.64 -22.57 7.14
CA GLU A 12 -13.29 -23.76 6.36
C GLU A 12 -13.41 -23.50 4.86
N GLU A 13 -14.40 -22.71 4.43
CA GLU A 13 -14.59 -22.29 3.05
C GLU A 13 -13.40 -21.49 2.50
N ASP A 14 -12.88 -20.53 3.26
CA ASP A 14 -11.72 -19.72 2.88
C ASP A 14 -10.45 -20.56 2.76
N LYS A 15 -10.29 -21.53 3.67
CA LYS A 15 -9.16 -22.46 3.65
C LYS A 15 -9.21 -23.35 2.40
N GLN A 16 -10.37 -23.88 2.06
CA GLN A 16 -10.56 -24.70 0.85
C GLN A 16 -10.30 -23.90 -0.43
N TRP A 17 -10.76 -22.65 -0.46
CA TRP A 17 -10.47 -21.74 -1.57
C TRP A 17 -8.96 -21.49 -1.69
N LEU A 18 -8.26 -21.20 -0.59
CA LEU A 18 -6.80 -21.00 -0.59
C LEU A 18 -6.03 -22.25 -1.04
N GLN A 19 -6.48 -23.44 -0.65
CA GLN A 19 -5.89 -24.71 -1.11
C GLN A 19 -6.06 -24.88 -2.61
N SER A 20 -7.25 -24.61 -3.14
CA SER A 20 -7.53 -24.68 -4.57
C SER A 20 -6.68 -23.68 -5.35
N TYR A 21 -6.58 -22.44 -4.86
CA TYR A 21 -5.71 -21.40 -5.42
C TYR A 21 -4.25 -21.85 -5.45
N SER A 22 -3.75 -22.39 -4.33
CA SER A 22 -2.40 -22.91 -4.19
C SER A 22 -2.09 -24.02 -5.21
N GLN A 23 -3.03 -24.94 -5.45
CA GLN A 23 -2.89 -26.01 -6.44
C GLN A 23 -2.85 -25.47 -7.87
N VAL A 24 -3.80 -24.60 -8.23
CA VAL A 24 -3.90 -24.01 -9.57
C VAL A 24 -2.65 -23.22 -9.92
N HIS A 25 -2.09 -22.49 -8.96
CA HIS A 25 -0.92 -21.64 -9.17
C HIS A 25 0.43 -22.33 -8.88
N GLY A 26 0.43 -23.59 -8.44
CA GLY A 26 1.66 -24.34 -8.15
C GLY A 26 2.53 -23.74 -7.04
N ILE A 27 1.92 -23.03 -6.08
CA ILE A 27 2.61 -22.38 -4.96
C ILE A 27 2.16 -22.98 -3.62
N SER A 28 2.97 -22.86 -2.57
CA SER A 28 2.55 -23.30 -1.23
C SER A 28 1.42 -22.44 -0.66
N LEU A 29 0.59 -23.02 0.23
CA LEU A 29 -0.46 -22.28 0.94
C LEU A 29 0.10 -21.07 1.69
N ALA A 30 1.26 -21.22 2.34
CA ALA A 30 1.93 -20.12 3.04
C ALA A 30 2.38 -19.01 2.09
N GLU A 31 2.76 -19.34 0.86
CA GLU A 31 3.10 -18.35 -0.17
C GLU A 31 1.85 -17.61 -0.67
N ALA A 32 0.75 -18.31 -0.89
CA ALA A 32 -0.53 -17.68 -1.24
C ALA A 32 -0.96 -16.66 -0.17
N VAL A 33 -0.85 -17.03 1.11
CA VAL A 33 -1.12 -16.11 2.24
C VAL A 33 -0.15 -14.92 2.23
N ARG A 34 1.15 -15.14 2.05
CA ARG A 34 2.14 -14.04 1.98
C ARG A 34 1.82 -13.04 0.87
N GLN A 35 1.48 -13.53 -0.32
CA GLN A 35 1.11 -12.68 -1.46
C GLN A 35 -0.20 -11.93 -1.18
N GLY A 36 -1.18 -12.58 -0.56
CA GLY A 36 -2.42 -11.93 -0.11
C GLY A 36 -2.16 -10.77 0.84
N VAL A 37 -1.35 -10.98 1.89
CA VAL A 37 -0.96 -9.93 2.85
C VAL A 37 -0.21 -8.79 2.17
N GLN A 38 0.70 -9.08 1.25
CA GLN A 38 1.43 -8.05 0.51
C GLN A 38 0.48 -7.20 -0.37
N LYS A 39 -0.45 -7.84 -1.08
CA LYS A 39 -1.44 -7.15 -1.90
C LYS A 39 -2.36 -6.26 -1.06
N LEU A 40 -2.82 -6.77 0.10
CA LEU A 40 -3.63 -5.99 1.04
C LEU A 40 -2.87 -4.75 1.52
N ARG A 41 -1.61 -4.91 1.95
CA ARG A 41 -0.77 -3.79 2.41
C ARG A 41 -0.61 -2.71 1.35
N ILE A 42 -0.38 -3.10 0.09
CA ILE A 42 -0.23 -2.14 -1.02
C ILE A 42 -1.56 -1.40 -1.29
N ALA A 43 -2.68 -2.13 -1.27
CA ALA A 43 -4.00 -1.54 -1.48
C ALA A 43 -4.33 -0.51 -0.39
N GLU A 44 -4.13 -0.85 0.88
CA GLU A 44 -4.34 0.07 2.01
C GLU A 44 -3.44 1.30 1.94
N GLN A 45 -2.18 1.16 1.55
CA GLN A 45 -1.27 2.29 1.38
C GLN A 45 -1.74 3.26 0.29
N GLN A 46 -2.27 2.74 -0.82
CA GLN A 46 -2.81 3.57 -1.90
C GLN A 46 -4.09 4.29 -1.47
N GLU A 47 -4.96 3.62 -0.72
CA GLU A 47 -6.18 4.22 -0.18
C GLU A 47 -5.86 5.31 0.87
N LEU A 48 -4.92 5.05 1.77
CA LEU A 48 -4.43 6.05 2.72
C LEU A 48 -3.84 7.27 1.99
N TYR A 49 -3.01 7.06 0.98
CA TYR A 49 -2.46 8.15 0.19
C TYR A 49 -3.57 8.98 -0.47
N ARG A 50 -4.53 8.34 -1.13
CA ARG A 50 -5.66 9.02 -1.78
C ARG A 50 -6.50 9.81 -0.78
N SER A 51 -6.84 9.21 0.36
CA SER A 51 -7.62 9.89 1.41
C SER A 51 -6.87 11.07 2.03
N LEU A 52 -5.55 10.97 2.20
CA LEU A 52 -4.72 12.08 2.64
C LEU A 52 -4.69 13.21 1.62
N VAL A 53 -4.49 12.91 0.33
CA VAL A 53 -4.56 13.93 -0.73
C VAL A 53 -5.94 14.57 -0.77
N ASP A 54 -7.02 13.79 -0.70
CA ASP A 54 -8.38 14.31 -0.68
C ASP A 54 -8.71 15.15 0.56
N ARG A 55 -8.13 14.83 1.71
CA ARG A 55 -8.31 15.62 2.94
C ARG A 55 -7.47 16.89 2.92
N THR A 56 -6.31 16.86 2.27
CA THR A 56 -5.36 17.98 2.24
C THR A 56 -5.50 18.88 1.02
N LYS A 57 -6.28 18.46 0.01
CA LYS A 57 -6.62 19.31 -1.13
C LYS A 57 -7.30 20.58 -0.65
N GLY A 58 -6.88 21.72 -1.18
CA GLY A 58 -7.44 23.03 -0.81
C GLY A 58 -6.96 23.61 0.53
N ILE A 59 -6.05 22.94 1.27
CA ILE A 59 -5.32 23.59 2.38
C ILE A 59 -4.46 24.74 1.84
N TRP A 60 -3.91 24.57 0.65
CA TRP A 60 -3.17 25.62 -0.03
C TRP A 60 -4.14 26.69 -0.58
N LYS A 61 -4.03 27.91 -0.04
CA LYS A 61 -4.87 29.07 -0.40
C LYS A 61 -4.13 30.17 -1.16
N LYS A 62 -2.83 30.02 -1.42
CA LYS A 62 -1.97 31.07 -1.96
C LYS A 62 -1.81 31.00 -3.50
N GLY A 63 -2.84 30.53 -4.22
CA GLY A 63 -2.79 30.44 -5.68
C GLY A 63 -2.01 29.23 -6.20
N ASN A 64 -1.22 29.38 -7.26
CA ASN A 64 -0.48 28.27 -7.87
C ASN A 64 0.62 27.75 -6.91
N GLY A 65 0.43 26.53 -6.40
CA GLY A 65 1.38 25.91 -5.45
C GLY A 65 2.72 25.52 -6.08
N LEU A 66 2.75 25.24 -7.40
CA LEU A 66 3.96 24.87 -8.10
C LEU A 66 4.88 26.08 -8.29
N GLU A 67 4.34 27.20 -8.80
CA GLU A 67 5.09 28.47 -8.94
C GLU A 67 5.67 28.93 -7.60
N TYR A 68 4.90 28.82 -6.51
CA TYR A 68 5.37 29.16 -5.17
C TYR A 68 6.52 28.24 -4.71
N GLN A 69 6.43 26.94 -4.95
CA GLN A 69 7.50 26.00 -4.59
C GLN A 69 8.77 26.24 -5.41
N GLU A 70 8.62 26.54 -6.69
CA GLU A 70 9.73 26.85 -7.60
C GLU A 70 10.43 28.15 -7.20
N SER A 71 9.67 29.19 -6.81
CA SER A 71 10.25 30.46 -6.36
C SER A 71 11.08 30.27 -5.08
N ILE A 72 10.55 29.58 -4.06
CA ILE A 72 11.29 29.30 -2.82
C ILE A 72 12.53 28.43 -3.09
N ARG A 73 12.42 27.43 -3.96
CA ARG A 73 13.57 26.57 -4.30
C ARG A 73 14.67 27.34 -5.05
N SER A 74 14.29 28.32 -5.87
CA SER A 74 15.26 29.15 -6.58
C SER A 74 16.12 29.99 -5.63
N GLU A 75 15.60 30.41 -4.48
CA GLU A 75 16.33 31.17 -3.45
C GLU A 75 17.54 30.40 -2.88
N TRP A 76 17.51 29.07 -2.91
CA TRP A 76 18.60 28.23 -2.39
C TRP A 76 19.74 28.04 -3.40
N HIS A 77 19.50 28.32 -4.68
CA HIS A 77 20.51 28.23 -5.74
C HIS A 77 21.19 29.57 -6.03
N SER A 78 20.74 30.66 -5.40
CA SER A 78 21.30 32.01 -5.50
C SER A 78 22.24 32.39 -4.33
N SER A 79 22.65 31.43 -3.49
CA SER A 79 23.69 31.60 -2.46
C SER A 79 25.00 30.92 -2.83
#